data_AF-A0A4P5RAZ7-F1
#
_entry.id   AF-A0A4P5RAZ7-F1
#
_cell.length_a   1.000
_cell.length_b   1.000
_cell.length_c   1.000
_cell.angle_alpha   90.00
_cell.angle_beta   90.00
_cell.angle_gamma   90.00
#
_symmetry.space_group_name_H-M   'P 1'
#
loop_
_entity.id
_entity.type
_entity.pdbx_description
1 polymer ?
#
loop_
_entity_poly.entity_id
_entity_poly.type
_entity_poly.pdbx_seq_one_letter_code
_entity_poly.pdbx_strand_id
1 'polypeptide(L)'
;MITYFDSSSLVKFVITEVGSEENLNIWNLSSEKVTSQLARTEMYSTLMRRVREGSMPASAVRGRLDAMDKLFSDVVLVDISSEVIDASCEVVQASSLKSADAIHLATALMVRADLFSSSDKRLCAAASESGIAVTDPTEG
;
A
#
# COMPACT_ATOMS: atom_id res chain seq x y z
N MET A 1 17.18 1.79 2.55
CA MET A 1 16.23 0.95 1.82
C MET A 1 14.93 1.71 1.66
N ILE A 2 14.54 1.99 0.42
CA ILE A 2 13.25 2.56 0.05
C ILE A 2 12.23 1.43 0.07
N THR A 3 11.24 1.52 0.95
CA THR A 3 10.16 0.53 1.01
C THR A 3 8.87 1.15 0.49
N TYR A 4 8.29 0.52 -0.52
CA TYR A 4 6.98 0.85 -1.03
C TYR A 4 5.91 0.06 -0.27
N PHE A 5 4.94 0.76 0.30
CA PHE A 5 3.79 0.14 0.97
C PHE A 5 2.54 0.33 0.13
N ASP A 6 1.87 -0.74 -0.26
CA ASP A 6 0.53 -0.64 -0.83
C ASP A 6 -0.52 -0.30 0.26
N SER A 7 -1.76 -0.06 -0.15
CA SER A 7 -2.83 0.26 0.82
C SER A 7 -3.15 -0.89 1.77
N SER A 8 -2.96 -2.15 1.34
CA SER A 8 -3.20 -3.33 2.16
C SER A 8 -2.20 -3.44 3.31
N SER A 9 -0.96 -2.97 3.14
CA SER A 9 0.01 -2.83 4.21
C SER A 9 -0.23 -1.60 5.07
N LEU A 10 -0.52 -0.44 4.47
CA LEU A 10 -0.75 0.80 5.22
C LEU A 10 -1.99 0.73 6.13
N VAL A 11 -3.06 0.04 5.71
CA VAL A 11 -4.28 -0.06 6.50
C VAL A 11 -4.05 -0.70 7.87
N LYS A 12 -3.01 -1.55 8.01
CA LYS A 12 -2.66 -2.23 9.27
C LYS A 12 -2.21 -1.27 10.38
N PHE A 13 -1.73 -0.07 10.05
CA PHE A 13 -1.43 0.97 11.04
C PHE A 13 -2.69 1.63 11.60
N VAL A 14 -3.77 1.59 10.85
CA VAL A 14 -5.03 2.25 11.20
C VAL A 14 -6.04 1.24 11.71
N ILE A 15 -5.97 -0.01 11.27
CA ILE A 15 -6.83 -1.11 11.67
C ILE A 15 -5.93 -2.27 12.06
N THR A 16 -5.93 -2.61 13.35
CA THR A 16 -5.18 -3.78 13.82
C THR A 16 -5.77 -5.05 13.23
N GLU A 17 -4.97 -5.77 12.46
CA GLU A 17 -5.29 -7.06 11.85
C GLU A 17 -4.03 -7.93 11.74
N VAL A 18 -4.18 -9.15 11.22
CA VAL A 18 -3.04 -10.06 11.00
C VAL A 18 -1.94 -9.35 10.23
N GLY A 19 -0.71 -9.49 10.71
CA GLY A 19 0.48 -8.85 10.14
C GLY A 19 0.74 -7.40 10.58
N SER A 20 -0.04 -6.83 11.49
CA SER A 20 0.21 -5.45 11.96
C SER A 20 1.57 -5.27 12.65
N GLU A 21 1.98 -6.27 13.45
CA GLU A 21 3.27 -6.22 14.14
C GLU A 21 4.43 -6.33 13.16
N GLU A 22 4.36 -7.27 12.21
CA GLU A 22 5.41 -7.44 11.21
C GLU A 22 5.49 -6.25 10.25
N ASN A 23 4.35 -5.67 9.87
CA ASN A 23 4.31 -4.44 9.08
C ASN A 23 4.98 -3.27 9.81
N LEU A 24 4.86 -3.18 11.14
CA LEU A 24 5.57 -2.19 11.95
C LEU A 24 7.08 -2.47 12.00
N ASN A 25 7.51 -3.73 12.04
CA ASN A 25 8.93 -4.08 11.96
C ASN A 25 9.53 -3.62 10.63
N ILE A 26 8.88 -3.96 9.51
CA ILE A 26 9.28 -3.54 8.15
C ILE A 26 9.36 -2.01 8.07
N TRP A 27 8.36 -1.32 8.61
CA TRP A 27 8.32 0.14 8.66
C TRP A 27 9.51 0.75 9.41
N ASN A 28 9.88 0.19 10.55
CA ASN A 28 11.00 0.68 11.36
C ASN A 28 12.35 0.42 10.71
N LEU A 29 12.47 -0.64 9.89
CA LEU A 29 13.68 -0.95 9.11
C LEU A 29 13.80 -0.12 7.82
N SER A 30 12.72 0.55 7.41
CA SER A 30 12.67 1.34 6.18
C SER A 30 13.29 2.72 6.40
N SER A 31 14.33 3.06 5.60
CA SER A 31 14.93 4.40 5.66
C SER A 31 14.04 5.45 5.02
N GLU A 32 13.27 5.04 4.02
CA GLU A 32 12.27 5.87 3.33
C GLU A 32 11.02 5.03 3.09
N LYS A 33 9.85 5.59 3.40
CA LYS A 33 8.55 4.94 3.19
C LYS A 33 7.84 5.67 2.08
N VAL A 34 7.41 4.93 1.06
CA VAL A 34 6.81 5.50 -0.15
C VAL A 34 5.49 4.82 -0.44
N THR A 35 4.53 5.56 -0.98
CA THR A 35 3.29 5.00 -1.54
C THR A 35 2.71 5.91 -2.61
N SER A 36 1.76 5.40 -3.40
CA SER A 36 0.98 6.20 -4.35
C SER A 36 -0.08 7.02 -3.60
N GLN A 37 -0.40 8.21 -4.12
CA GLN A 37 -1.57 8.99 -3.70
C GLN A 37 -2.89 8.17 -3.74
N LEU A 38 -2.96 7.14 -4.59
CA LEU A 38 -4.11 6.22 -4.66
C LEU A 38 -4.43 5.59 -3.29
N ALA A 39 -3.40 5.29 -2.49
CA ALA A 39 -3.54 4.64 -1.19
C ALA A 39 -4.48 5.40 -0.24
N ARG A 40 -4.54 6.74 -0.35
CA ARG A 40 -5.43 7.56 0.49
C ARG A 40 -6.89 7.19 0.27
N THR A 41 -7.33 7.13 -0.99
CA THR A 41 -8.71 6.78 -1.34
C THR A 41 -9.00 5.32 -1.02
N GLU A 42 -8.05 4.43 -1.25
CA GLU A 42 -8.21 3.00 -0.95
C GLU A 42 -8.37 2.74 0.55
N MET A 43 -7.52 3.34 1.40
CA MET A 43 -7.63 3.24 2.85
C MET A 43 -8.94 3.85 3.35
N TYR A 44 -9.35 5.01 2.83
CA TYR A 44 -10.63 5.64 3.19
C TYR A 44 -11.82 4.74 2.80
N SER A 45 -11.77 4.16 1.60
CA SER A 45 -12.81 3.22 1.12
C SER A 45 -12.88 1.98 2.01
N THR A 46 -11.74 1.48 2.47
CA THR A 46 -11.63 0.31 3.34
C THR A 46 -12.22 0.60 4.72
N LEU A 47 -11.90 1.76 5.32
CA LEU A 47 -12.52 2.18 6.58
C LEU A 47 -14.04 2.27 6.46
N MET A 48 -14.54 2.94 5.43
CA MET A 48 -15.98 3.11 5.24
C MET A 48 -16.68 1.78 4.96
N ARG A 49 -16.00 0.86 4.28
CA ARG A 49 -16.50 -0.51 4.08
C ARG A 49 -16.64 -1.25 5.41
N ARG A 50 -15.63 -1.21 6.29
CA ARG A 50 -15.68 -1.84 7.63
C ARG A 50 -16.83 -1.30 8.48
N VAL A 51 -17.12 0.01 8.37
CA VAL A 51 -18.28 0.62 9.04
C VAL A 51 -19.60 0.09 8.50
N ARG A 52 -19.78 0.05 7.16
CA ARG A 52 -21.00 -0.49 6.54
C ARG A 52 -21.22 -1.97 6.84
N GLU A 53 -20.15 -2.75 6.94
CA GLU A 53 -20.17 -4.17 7.28
C GLU A 53 -20.35 -4.42 8.80
N GLY A 54 -20.35 -3.37 9.63
CA GLY A 54 -20.50 -3.49 11.08
C GLY A 54 -19.25 -4.00 11.82
N SER A 55 -18.13 -4.19 11.13
CA SER A 55 -16.86 -4.61 11.72
C SER A 55 -16.08 -3.46 12.37
N MET A 56 -16.56 -2.21 12.24
CA MET A 56 -16.04 -1.03 12.92
C MET A 56 -17.19 -0.09 13.33
N PRO A 57 -17.23 0.41 14.58
CA PRO A 57 -18.26 1.36 14.98
C PRO A 57 -18.04 2.73 14.32
N ALA A 58 -19.13 3.40 13.91
CA ALA A 58 -19.08 4.72 13.27
C ALA A 58 -18.39 5.79 14.16
N SER A 59 -18.47 5.65 15.49
CA SER A 59 -17.80 6.53 16.44
C SER A 59 -16.27 6.45 16.38
N ALA A 60 -15.70 5.35 15.90
CA ALA A 60 -14.24 5.20 15.76
C ALA A 60 -13.68 5.88 14.50
N VAL A 61 -14.52 6.21 13.51
CA VAL A 61 -14.10 6.72 12.20
C VAL A 61 -13.19 7.92 12.33
N ARG A 62 -13.58 8.92 13.14
CA ARG A 62 -12.81 10.16 13.27
C ARG A 62 -11.38 9.89 13.73
N GLY A 63 -11.20 9.09 14.78
CA GLY A 63 -9.87 8.73 15.27
C GLY A 63 -9.05 7.92 14.27
N ARG A 64 -9.69 7.10 13.42
CA ARG A 64 -8.98 6.37 12.34
C ARG A 64 -8.54 7.29 11.20
N LEU A 65 -9.34 8.29 10.85
CA LEU A 65 -8.97 9.31 9.87
C LEU A 65 -7.81 10.19 10.39
N ASP A 66 -7.87 10.60 11.65
CA ASP A 66 -6.77 11.37 12.27
C ASP A 66 -5.46 10.54 12.29
N ALA A 67 -5.56 9.23 12.53
CA ALA A 67 -4.41 8.32 12.45
C ALA A 67 -3.88 8.14 11.01
N MET A 68 -4.77 8.12 10.00
CA MET A 68 -4.35 8.13 8.59
C MET A 68 -3.59 9.40 8.23
N ASP A 69 -4.09 10.57 8.64
CA ASP A 69 -3.44 11.85 8.35
C ASP A 69 -2.03 11.90 8.95
N LYS A 70 -1.87 11.40 10.19
CA LYS A 70 -0.56 11.24 10.82
C LYS A 70 0.33 10.22 10.11
N LEU A 71 -0.21 9.09 9.67
CA LEU A 71 0.55 8.11 8.90
C LEU A 71 1.12 8.74 7.63
N PHE A 72 0.30 9.46 6.87
CA PHE A 72 0.72 10.07 5.61
C PHE A 72 1.69 11.24 5.79
N SER A 73 1.82 11.84 6.98
CA SER A 73 2.90 12.81 7.23
C SER A 73 4.29 12.17 7.31
N ASP A 74 4.37 10.85 7.53
CA ASP A 74 5.60 10.08 7.63
C ASP A 74 5.92 9.26 6.34
N VAL A 75 5.11 9.40 5.29
CA VAL A 75 5.24 8.70 4.00
C VAL A 75 5.44 9.69 2.86
N VAL A 76 6.38 9.39 1.98
CA VAL A 76 6.50 10.07 0.69
C VAL A 76 5.34 9.62 -0.21
N LEU A 77 4.40 10.54 -0.45
CA LEU A 77 3.27 10.32 -1.35
C LEU A 77 3.65 10.69 -2.78
N VAL A 78 3.53 9.71 -3.69
CA VAL A 78 3.82 9.88 -5.11
C VAL A 78 2.53 10.19 -5.87
N ASP A 79 2.55 11.28 -6.63
CA ASP A 79 1.43 11.72 -7.47
C ASP A 79 1.17 10.73 -8.60
N ILE A 80 -0.11 10.55 -8.96
CA ILE A 80 -0.49 9.74 -10.13
C ILE A 80 -0.39 10.63 -11.38
N SER A 81 0.83 10.77 -11.90
CA SER A 81 1.09 11.55 -13.11
C SER A 81 0.74 10.75 -14.38
N SER A 82 0.80 11.41 -15.55
CA SER A 82 0.67 10.74 -16.85
C SER A 82 1.67 9.60 -17.01
N GLU A 83 2.90 9.79 -16.55
CA GLU A 83 3.97 8.78 -16.65
C GLU A 83 3.66 7.56 -15.78
N VAL A 84 3.08 7.76 -14.59
CA VAL A 84 2.61 6.65 -13.74
C VAL A 84 1.51 5.87 -14.44
N ILE A 85 0.57 6.56 -15.10
CA ILE A 85 -0.53 5.93 -15.83
C ILE A 85 0.01 5.12 -17.02
N ASP A 86 0.90 5.69 -17.83
CA ASP A 86 1.49 4.99 -18.98
C ASP A 86 2.28 3.75 -18.52
N ALA A 87 3.11 3.88 -17.48
CA ALA A 87 3.82 2.76 -16.88
C ALA A 87 2.86 1.70 -16.30
N SER A 88 1.74 2.11 -15.70
CA SER A 88 0.73 1.16 -15.22
C SER A 88 0.07 0.38 -16.36
N CYS A 89 -0.11 1.00 -17.53
CA CYS A 89 -0.64 0.31 -18.72
C CYS A 89 0.35 -0.75 -19.22
N GLU A 90 1.66 -0.51 -19.13
CA GLU A 90 2.69 -1.51 -19.45
C GLU A 90 2.66 -2.67 -18.44
N VAL A 91 2.53 -2.36 -17.14
CA VAL A 91 2.38 -3.38 -16.09
C VAL A 91 1.15 -4.26 -16.32
N VAL A 92 0.01 -3.68 -16.71
CA VAL A 92 -1.21 -4.45 -17.04
C VAL A 92 -1.02 -5.34 -18.27
N GLN A 93 -0.24 -4.91 -19.26
CA GLN A 93 0.04 -5.75 -20.44
C GLN A 93 0.94 -6.94 -20.10
N ALA A 94 1.89 -6.75 -19.18
CA ALA A 94 2.87 -7.77 -18.79
C ALA A 94 2.36 -8.71 -17.68
N SER A 95 1.26 -8.38 -17.00
CA SER A 95 0.74 -9.12 -15.84
C SER A 95 -0.78 -9.31 -15.90
N SER A 96 -1.36 -9.95 -14.89
CA SER A 96 -2.83 -10.08 -14.73
C SER A 96 -3.39 -9.16 -13.65
N LEU A 97 -2.64 -8.11 -13.29
CA LEU A 97 -3.03 -7.15 -12.25
C LEU A 97 -4.21 -6.29 -12.68
N LYS A 98 -5.01 -5.88 -11.68
CA LYS A 98 -6.04 -4.86 -11.88
C LYS A 98 -5.40 -3.47 -11.94
N SER A 99 -6.15 -2.49 -12.43
CA SER A 99 -5.66 -1.12 -12.62
C SER A 99 -5.02 -0.50 -11.37
N ALA A 100 -5.65 -0.64 -10.19
CA ALA A 100 -5.12 -0.10 -8.95
C ALA A 100 -3.79 -0.76 -8.54
N ASP A 101 -3.75 -2.09 -8.57
CA ASP A 101 -2.54 -2.86 -8.27
C ASP A 101 -1.40 -2.53 -9.25
N ALA A 102 -1.74 -2.35 -10.53
CA ALA A 102 -0.78 -1.94 -11.55
C ALA A 102 -0.25 -0.52 -11.33
N ILE A 103 -1.08 0.42 -10.86
CA ILE A 103 -0.62 1.77 -10.45
C ILE A 103 0.34 1.65 -9.27
N HIS A 104 0.05 0.81 -8.27
CA HIS A 104 0.96 0.60 -7.15
C HIS A 104 2.31 0.05 -7.60
N LEU A 105 2.32 -1.00 -8.43
CA LEU A 105 3.56 -1.58 -8.95
C LEU A 105 4.33 -0.60 -9.84
N ALA A 106 3.66 0.09 -10.77
CA ALA A 106 4.29 1.11 -11.61
C ALA A 106 4.93 2.22 -10.78
N THR A 107 4.23 2.70 -9.75
CA THR A 107 4.76 3.72 -8.83
C THR A 107 6.02 3.22 -8.12
N ALA A 108 6.00 1.99 -7.60
CA ALA A 108 7.15 1.38 -6.93
C ALA A 108 8.37 1.22 -7.85
N LEU A 109 8.15 0.83 -9.10
CA LEU A 109 9.21 0.73 -10.11
C LEU A 109 9.81 2.10 -10.44
N MET A 110 8.97 3.13 -10.59
CA MET A 110 9.43 4.49 -10.90
C MET A 110 10.31 5.09 -9.79
N VAL A 111 9.96 4.86 -8.53
CA VAL A 111 10.77 5.31 -7.38
C VAL A 111 11.94 4.37 -7.07
N ARG A 112 12.09 3.27 -7.84
CA ARG A 112 13.11 2.24 -7.63
C ARG A 112 13.10 1.71 -6.20
N ALA A 113 11.92 1.34 -5.72
CA ALA A 113 11.77 0.74 -4.40
C ALA A 113 12.66 -0.50 -4.28
N ASP A 114 13.35 -0.61 -3.14
CA ASP A 114 14.17 -1.79 -2.84
C ASP A 114 13.28 -2.95 -2.35
N LEU A 115 12.21 -2.62 -1.62
CA LEU A 115 11.26 -3.57 -1.03
C LEU A 115 9.82 -3.13 -1.31
N PHE A 116 8.96 -4.06 -1.71
CA PHE A 116 7.52 -3.88 -1.88
C PHE A 116 6.76 -4.67 -0.81
N SER A 117 6.02 -3.97 0.04
CA SER A 117 5.18 -4.56 1.08
C SER A 117 3.72 -4.57 0.65
N SER A 118 3.12 -5.76 0.63
CA SER A 118 1.70 -5.98 0.33
C SER A 118 1.21 -7.30 0.89
N SER A 119 -0.09 -7.39 1.22
CA SER A 119 -0.76 -8.64 1.57
C SER A 119 -1.56 -9.24 0.41
N ASP A 120 -1.47 -8.68 -0.80
CA ASP A 120 -2.00 -9.30 -2.00
C ASP A 120 -0.90 -10.15 -2.67
N LYS A 121 -1.07 -11.47 -2.60
CA LYS A 121 -0.09 -12.43 -3.16
C LYS A 121 0.12 -12.27 -4.66
N ARG A 122 -0.90 -11.84 -5.42
CA ARG A 122 -0.76 -11.63 -6.87
C ARG A 122 0.07 -10.38 -7.15
N LEU A 123 -0.13 -9.33 -6.36
CA LEU A 123 0.67 -8.12 -6.45
C LEU A 123 2.12 -8.37 -6.02
N CYS A 124 2.35 -9.12 -4.94
CA CYS A 124 3.69 -9.56 -4.54
C CYS A 124 4.37 -10.40 -5.64
N ALA A 125 3.66 -11.35 -6.26
CA ALA A 125 4.23 -12.13 -7.36
C ALA A 125 4.66 -11.24 -8.53
N ALA A 126 3.79 -10.33 -8.98
CA ALA A 126 4.11 -9.41 -10.07
C ALA A 126 5.26 -8.44 -9.75
N ALA A 127 5.33 -7.95 -8.51
CA ALA A 127 6.44 -7.10 -8.05
C ALA A 127 7.77 -7.86 -8.03
N SER A 128 7.76 -9.11 -7.55
CA SER A 128 8.93 -9.98 -7.56
C SER A 128 9.39 -10.32 -8.98
N GLU A 129 8.46 -10.62 -9.90
CA GLU A 129 8.76 -10.86 -11.32
C GLU A 129 9.33 -9.62 -12.01
N SER A 130 8.95 -8.43 -11.54
CA SER A 130 9.48 -7.14 -11.99
C SER A 130 10.83 -6.76 -11.35
N GLY A 131 11.39 -7.63 -10.51
CA GLY A 131 12.73 -7.46 -9.92
C GLY A 131 12.79 -6.67 -8.62
N ILE A 132 11.67 -6.39 -7.96
CA ILE A 132 11.62 -5.76 -6.64
C ILE A 132 11.57 -6.85 -5.56
N ALA A 133 12.31 -6.72 -4.45
CA ALA A 133 12.15 -7.64 -3.33
C ALA A 133 10.76 -7.46 -2.70
N VAL A 134 10.14 -8.54 -2.21
CA VAL A 134 8.77 -8.49 -1.68
C VAL A 134 8.67 -9.01 -0.26
N THR A 135 7.72 -8.48 0.48
CA THR A 135 7.34 -9.00 1.81
C THR A 135 5.83 -8.93 1.99
N ASP A 136 5.25 -10.03 2.46
CA ASP A 136 3.87 -10.06 2.95
C ASP A 136 3.90 -10.05 4.47
N PRO A 137 3.43 -8.97 5.12
CA PRO A 137 3.44 -8.89 6.58
C PRO A 137 2.53 -9.93 7.25
N THR A 138 1.70 -10.66 6.50
CA THR A 138 0.82 -11.72 7.03
C THR A 138 1.46 -13.12 7.04
N GLU A 139 2.64 -13.28 6.42
CA GLU A 139 3.36 -14.57 6.34
C GLU A 139 4.57 -14.66 7.29
N GLY A 140 4.71 -13.69 8.20
CA GLY A 140 5.76 -13.63 9.23
C GLY A 140 5.57 -14.58 10.41
#